data_AF-X1R1J5-F1
#
_entry.id   AF-X1R1J5-F1
#
_cell.length_a   1.000
_cell.length_b   1.000
_cell.length_c   1.000
_cell.angle_alpha   90.00
_cell.angle_beta   90.00
_cell.angle_gamma   90.00
#
_symmetry.space_group_name_H-M   'P 1'
#
loop_
_entity.id
_entity.type
_entity.pdbx_description
1 polymer ?
#
loop_
_entity_poly.entity_id
_entity_poly.type
_entity_poly.pdbx_seq_one_letter_code
_entity_poly.pdbx_strand_id
1 'polypeptide(L)'
;MEENQKHWFVVHTYSGYEERVKKNLEQRIKSMDSGDVFQVVIPTEEETEVKNGQRREVTKKILPGYILVQMRMSDQSWGSFLLFLVVV
;
A
#
# COMPACT_ATOMS: atom_id res chain seq x y z
N MET A 1 -2.28 -21.12 20.98
CA MET A 1 -1.13 -20.95 20.07
C MET A 1 -1.46 -19.71 19.26
N GLU A 2 -0.62 -18.67 19.38
CA GLU A 2 -0.91 -17.30 18.93
C GLU A 2 -1.44 -17.28 17.50
N GLU A 3 -2.59 -16.62 17.35
CA GLU A 3 -3.25 -16.45 16.09
C GLU A 3 -2.31 -15.75 15.11
N ASN A 4 -2.22 -16.29 13.90
CA ASN A 4 -1.45 -15.76 12.78
C ASN A 4 -2.13 -14.48 12.25
N GLN A 5 -2.37 -13.50 13.12
CA GLN A 5 -3.21 -12.34 12.86
C GLN A 5 -2.49 -11.38 11.91
N LYS A 6 -2.98 -11.40 10.68
CA LYS A 6 -2.70 -10.36 9.69
C LYS A 6 -3.52 -9.15 10.10
N HIS A 7 -2.84 -8.06 10.41
CA HIS A 7 -3.48 -6.79 10.73
C HIS A 7 -3.44 -5.88 9.52
N TRP A 8 -4.48 -5.08 9.38
CA TRP A 8 -4.53 -3.99 8.42
C TRP A 8 -4.03 -2.71 9.08
N PHE A 9 -3.05 -2.08 8.44
CA PHE A 9 -2.48 -0.82 8.86
C PHE A 9 -2.80 0.24 7.82
N VAL A 10 -3.11 1.43 8.31
CA VAL A 10 -3.34 2.61 7.48
C VAL A 10 -2.08 3.45 7.53
N VAL A 11 -1.54 3.73 6.36
CA VAL A 11 -0.39 4.60 6.15
C VAL A 11 -0.89 5.88 5.50
N HIS A 12 -0.58 7.02 6.12
CA HIS A 12 -0.77 8.32 5.50
C HIS A 12 0.53 8.77 4.84
N THR A 13 0.48 9.10 3.55
CA THR A 13 1.59 9.58 2.73
C THR A 13 1.28 10.94 2.15
N TYR A 14 2.29 11.64 1.65
CA TYR A 14 2.05 12.85 0.87
C TYR A 14 1.29 12.58 -0.44
N SER A 15 0.36 13.46 -0.75
CA SER A 15 -0.48 13.43 -1.95
C SER A 15 0.37 13.46 -3.22
N GLY A 16 0.13 12.53 -4.15
CA GLY A 16 0.86 12.44 -5.43
C GLY A 16 2.04 11.45 -5.44
N TYR A 17 2.45 10.94 -4.27
CA TYR A 17 3.49 9.93 -4.19
C TYR A 17 2.96 8.51 -3.96
N GLU A 18 1.66 8.32 -3.75
CA GLU A 18 1.05 7.04 -3.33
C GLU A 18 1.46 5.87 -4.21
N GLU A 19 1.50 6.09 -5.52
CA GLU A 19 1.82 5.06 -6.52
C GLU A 19 3.30 4.69 -6.51
N ARG A 20 4.17 5.71 -6.28
CA ARG A 20 5.60 5.52 -6.08
C ARG A 20 5.89 4.86 -4.74
N VAL A 21 5.15 5.21 -3.69
CA VAL A 21 5.25 4.61 -2.35
C VAL A 21 4.82 3.15 -2.40
N LYS A 22 3.68 2.83 -3.03
CA LYS A 22 3.23 1.44 -3.24
C LYS A 22 4.31 0.61 -3.93
N LYS A 23 4.85 1.11 -5.05
CA LYS A 23 5.88 0.39 -5.81
C LYS A 23 7.17 0.20 -5.01
N ASN A 24 7.59 1.23 -4.26
CA ASN A 24 8.74 1.13 -3.34
C ASN A 24 8.48 0.11 -2.23
N LEU A 25 7.30 0.14 -1.60
CA LEU A 25 6.90 -0.83 -0.59
C LEU A 25 7.00 -2.24 -1.17
N GLU A 26 6.35 -2.50 -2.32
CA GLU A 26 6.35 -3.82 -2.96
C GLU A 26 7.77 -4.31 -3.26
N GLN A 27 8.64 -3.45 -3.80
CA GLN A 27 10.05 -3.80 -4.05
C GLN A 27 10.80 -4.09 -2.76
N ARG A 28 10.60 -3.26 -1.73
CA ARG A 28 11.30 -3.40 -0.45
C ARG A 28 10.85 -4.64 0.32
N ILE A 29 9.55 -4.95 0.29
CA ILE A 29 8.97 -6.17 0.86
C ILE A 29 9.56 -7.39 0.16
N LYS A 30 9.65 -7.38 -1.18
CA LYS A 30 10.29 -8.45 -1.94
C LYS A 30 11.76 -8.63 -1.59
N SER A 31 12.48 -7.54 -1.31
CA SER A 31 13.90 -7.57 -0.94
C SER A 31 14.16 -7.94 0.52
N MET A 32 13.21 -7.70 1.44
CA MET A 32 13.38 -8.01 2.87
C MET A 32 13.07 -9.46 3.23
N ASP A 33 12.54 -10.27 2.31
CA ASP A 33 12.31 -11.72 2.47
C ASP A 33 11.61 -12.12 3.79
N SER A 34 10.85 -11.20 4.40
CA SER A 34 10.28 -11.44 5.72
C SER A 34 8.90 -12.10 5.66
N GLY A 35 8.31 -12.28 4.48
CA GLY A 35 7.02 -12.96 4.29
C GLY A 35 5.84 -12.37 5.09
N ASP A 36 6.06 -11.23 5.75
CA ASP A 36 5.16 -10.69 6.75
C ASP A 36 4.20 -9.66 6.16
N VAL A 37 4.53 -9.01 5.04
CA VAL A 37 3.59 -8.11 4.34
C VAL A 37 2.92 -8.87 3.20
N PHE A 38 1.59 -8.95 3.26
CA PHE A 38 0.79 -9.73 2.33
C PHE A 38 0.23 -8.90 1.19
N GLN A 39 -0.22 -7.67 1.49
CA GLN A 39 -0.93 -6.85 0.51
C GLN A 39 -0.75 -5.36 0.77
N VAL A 40 -0.63 -4.58 -0.30
CA VAL A 40 -0.61 -3.12 -0.29
C VAL A 40 -1.66 -2.61 -1.27
N VAL A 41 -2.62 -1.83 -0.78
CA VAL A 41 -3.77 -1.32 -1.56
C VAL A 41 -3.84 0.19 -1.41
N ILE A 42 -3.99 0.90 -2.52
CA ILE A 42 -4.34 2.32 -2.50
C ILE A 42 -5.87 2.38 -2.66
N PRO A 43 -6.60 3.11 -1.82
CA PRO A 43 -8.04 3.31 -1.95
C PRO A 43 -8.35 4.22 -3.15
N THR A 44 -8.29 3.61 -4.33
CA THR A 44 -8.66 4.22 -5.62
C THR A 44 -9.80 3.43 -6.25
N GLU A 45 -10.74 4.14 -6.84
CA GLU A 45 -11.85 3.55 -7.59
C GLU A 45 -11.56 3.68 -9.09
N GLU A 46 -11.60 2.56 -9.79
CA GLU A 46 -11.40 2.52 -11.23
C GLU A 46 -12.74 2.78 -11.91
N GLU A 47 -12.90 3.97 -12.50
CA GLU A 47 -14.07 4.28 -13.32
C GLU A 47 -13.71 4.13 -14.80
N THR A 48 -14.54 3.37 -15.52
CA THR A 48 -14.42 3.23 -16.97
C THR A 48 -15.26 4.30 -17.63
N GLU A 49 -14.67 5.46 -17.95
CA GLU A 49 -15.34 6.47 -18.76
C GLU A 49 -15.21 6.11 -20.24
N VAL A 50 -16.35 5.99 -20.92
CA VAL A 50 -16.39 5.91 -22.39
C VAL A 50 -16.63 7.32 -22.92
N LYS A 51 -15.57 7.99 -23.38
CA LYS A 51 -15.66 9.31 -24.01
C LYS A 51 -15.27 9.20 -25.48
N ASN A 52 -16.17 9.56 -26.39
CA ASN A 52 -15.96 9.50 -27.85
C ASN A 52 -15.54 8.12 -28.39
N GLY A 53 -16.10 7.02 -27.85
CA GLY A 53 -15.83 5.67 -28.33
C GLY A 53 -14.47 5.08 -27.92
N GLN A 54 -13.58 5.85 -27.27
CA GLN A 54 -12.39 5.33 -26.60
C GLN A 54 -12.72 5.05 -25.13
N ARG A 55 -12.43 3.82 -24.69
CA ARG A 55 -12.48 3.44 -23.28
C ARG A 55 -11.26 4.05 -22.60
N ARG A 56 -11.48 4.92 -21.62
CA ARG A 56 -10.41 5.46 -20.78
C ARG A 56 -10.65 4.99 -19.36
N GLU A 57 -9.73 4.21 -18.83
CA GLU A 57 -9.71 3.87 -17.42
C GLU A 57 -9.24 5.12 -16.67
N VAL A 58 -10.13 5.70 -15.87
CA VAL A 58 -9.85 6.87 -15.03
C VAL A 58 -9.85 6.40 -13.59
N THR A 59 -8.66 6.37 -13.00
CA THR A 59 -8.49 6.01 -11.59
C THR A 59 -8.79 7.22 -10.72
N LYS A 60 -9.92 7.21 -10.00
CA LYS A 60 -10.32 8.27 -9.08
C LYS A 60 -9.89 7.91 -7.66
N LYS A 61 -9.14 8.80 -7.01
CA LYS A 61 -8.66 8.59 -5.63
C LYS A 61 -9.78 8.96 -4.66
N ILE A 62 -10.24 8.01 -3.83
CA ILE A 62 -11.27 8.26 -2.82
C ILE A 62 -10.66 8.95 -1.60
N LEU A 63 -9.44 8.54 -1.22
CA LEU A 63 -8.69 9.11 -0.11
C LEU A 63 -7.26 9.41 -0.57
N PRO A 64 -6.99 10.62 -1.11
CA PRO A 64 -5.64 10.99 -1.51
C PRO A 64 -4.72 11.01 -0.29
N GLY A 65 -3.59 10.34 -0.38
CA GLY A 65 -2.59 10.23 0.67
C GLY A 65 -2.78 9.04 1.61
N TYR A 66 -3.65 8.08 1.31
CA TYR A 66 -3.84 6.90 2.17
C TYR A 66 -3.43 5.62 1.46
N ILE A 67 -2.76 4.71 2.18
CA ILE A 67 -2.39 3.38 1.71
C ILE A 67 -2.74 2.38 2.80
N LEU A 68 -3.38 1.29 2.40
CA LEU A 68 -3.73 0.17 3.24
C LEU A 68 -2.67 -0.91 3.08
N VAL A 69 -2.09 -1.36 4.19
CA VAL A 69 -1.08 -2.41 4.21
C VAL A 69 -1.55 -3.54 5.11
N GLN A 70 -1.68 -4.74 4.56
CA GLN A 70 -1.92 -5.94 5.33
C GLN A 70 -0.59 -6.61 5.66
N MET A 71 -0.26 -6.69 6.94
CA MET A 71 0.94 -7.38 7.40
C MET A 71 0.73 -8.16 8.70
N ARG A 72 1.51 -9.21 8.89
CA ARG A 72 1.67 -9.91 10.17
C ARG A 72 2.70 -9.16 11.00
N MET A 73 2.33 -8.86 12.24
CA MET A 73 3.18 -8.11 13.14
C MET A 73 4.21 -9.05 13.78
N SER A 74 5.38 -9.17 13.14
CA SER A 74 6.59 -9.71 13.77
C SER A 74 7.39 -8.56 14.38
N ASP A 75 8.02 -8.75 15.54
CA ASP A 75 8.76 -7.71 16.28
C ASP A 75 9.81 -6.98 15.40
N GLN A 76 10.53 -7.72 14.53
CA GLN A 76 11.47 -7.16 13.55
C GLN A 76 10.80 -6.37 12.41
N SER A 77 9.64 -6.84 11.95
CA SER A 77 8.95 -6.26 10.79
C SER A 77 8.34 -4.91 11.14
N TRP A 78 7.86 -4.73 12.39
CA TRP A 78 7.32 -3.47 12.88
C TRP A 78 8.36 -2.34 12.89
N GLY A 79 9.54 -2.60 13.45
CA GLY A 79 10.61 -1.60 13.55
C GLY A 79 11.11 -1.14 12.18
N SER A 80 11.34 -2.07 11.25
CA SER A 80 11.77 -1.76 9.88
C SER A 80 10.69 -0.98 9.11
N PHE A 81 9.42 -1.33 9.30
CA PHE A 81 8.29 -0.66 8.66
C PHE A 81 8.12 0.80 9.15
N LEU A 82 8.24 1.04 10.45
CA LEU A 82 8.20 2.38 11.04
C LEU A 82 9.37 3.25 10.56
N LEU A 83 10.58 2.69 10.53
CA LEU A 83 11.75 3.39 10.01
C LEU A 83 11.58 3.72 8.54
N PHE A 84 10.97 2.83 7.76
CA PHE A 84 10.67 3.09 6.35
C PHE A 84 9.70 4.24 6.17
N LEU A 85 8.61 4.29 6.95
CA LEU A 85 7.62 5.37 6.91
C LEU A 85 8.19 6.74 7.22
N VAL A 86 9.20 6.82 8.08
CA VAL A 86 9.87 8.09 8.44
C VAL A 86 10.78 8.59 7.29
N VAL A 87 11.15 7.71 6.35
CA VAL A 87 12.10 8.00 5.26
C VAL A 87 11.40 8.29 3.93
N VAL A 88 10.07 8.12 3.84
CA VAL A 88 9.24 8.46 2.66
C VAL A 88 8.57 9.81 2.83
#